data_AF-A0AB35QDW0-F1
#
_entry.id   AF-A0AB35QDW0-F1
#
_cell.length_a   1.000
_cell.length_b   1.000
_cell.length_c   1.000
_cell.angle_alpha   90.00
_cell.angle_beta   90.00
_cell.angle_gamma   90.00
#
_symmetry.space_group_name_H-M   'P 1'
#
loop_
_entity.id
_entity.type
_entity.pdbx_description
1 polymer ?
#
loop_
_entity_poly.entity_id
_entity_poly.type
_entity_poly.pdbx_seq_one_letter_code
_entity_poly.pdbx_strand_id
1 'polypeptide(L)'
;MKILILCIMNFIVFVQYALAVEYQQIENAADDQFEVIEISNLNQLRLFLKNPQTNQYYKSFDNIRHQLKSCEQLTFAMNAGMFHSNFSPVGLYIEQGNVIQALNEDKGWGNFFLQPNGVLAWNKRQAVIWTTEQYKAKAFQPDYATQSGPMLVMNGKINPLFLANSDSKKIRNGVGIKNNKLYFVISKNRVNFYNFAEFFQKNLKVEQALYLDGSISSLYLQKNNRNDRKFYMGPIIGLVSHAICAVK
;
A
#
# COMPACT_ATOMS: atom_id res chain seq x y z
N MET A 1 26.17 -49.94 37.97
CA MET A 1 26.56 -49.49 36.62
C MET A 1 25.34 -48.83 35.98
N LYS A 2 25.36 -47.50 35.92
CA LYS A 2 24.51 -46.51 35.20
C LYS A 2 22.99 -46.76 35.04
N ILE A 3 22.21 -46.01 35.82
CA ILE A 3 20.78 -45.71 35.61
C ILE A 3 20.66 -44.70 34.46
N LEU A 4 19.87 -45.04 33.44
CA LEU A 4 19.62 -44.18 32.27
C LEU A 4 18.46 -43.22 32.60
N ILE A 5 18.80 -41.95 32.84
CA ILE A 5 17.82 -40.87 33.03
C ILE A 5 17.31 -40.44 31.65
N LEU A 6 16.04 -40.70 31.36
CA LEU A 6 15.36 -40.23 30.16
C LEU A 6 14.97 -38.75 30.36
N CYS A 7 15.79 -37.84 29.88
CA CYS A 7 15.45 -36.41 29.81
C CYS A 7 14.36 -36.19 28.75
N ILE A 8 13.12 -35.98 29.19
CA ILE A 8 12.05 -35.45 28.34
C ILE A 8 12.35 -33.96 28.12
N MET A 9 13.00 -33.66 27.00
CA MET A 9 13.20 -32.28 26.53
C MET A 9 11.83 -31.75 26.07
N ASN A 10 11.18 -30.95 26.92
CA ASN A 10 10.02 -30.15 26.54
C ASN A 10 10.44 -29.15 25.46
N PHE A 11 10.20 -29.49 24.19
CA PHE A 11 10.28 -28.56 23.08
C PHE A 11 9.05 -27.64 23.16
N ILE A 12 9.21 -26.50 23.85
CA ILE A 12 8.24 -25.41 23.76
C ILE A 12 8.37 -24.85 22.34
N VAL A 13 7.46 -25.28 21.45
CA VAL A 13 7.28 -24.65 20.14
C VAL A 13 6.69 -23.28 20.39
N PHE A 14 7.54 -22.25 20.40
CA PHE A 14 7.07 -20.88 20.25
C PHE A 14 6.43 -20.77 18.87
N VAL A 15 5.11 -20.75 18.82
CA VAL A 15 4.38 -20.33 17.62
C VAL A 15 4.73 -18.86 17.42
N GLN A 16 5.69 -18.59 16.54
CA GLN A 16 5.91 -17.24 16.03
C GLN A 16 4.63 -16.82 15.32
N TYR A 17 3.84 -15.95 15.95
CA TYR A 17 2.86 -15.17 15.23
C TYR A 17 3.66 -14.33 14.23
N ALA A 18 3.68 -14.76 12.97
CA ALA A 18 4.23 -13.98 11.88
C ALA A 18 3.60 -12.58 11.96
N LEU A 19 4.41 -11.56 12.19
CA LEU A 19 3.92 -10.19 12.20
C LEU A 19 3.30 -9.94 10.83
N ALA A 20 2.03 -9.52 10.79
CA ALA A 20 1.30 -9.28 9.54
C ALA A 20 1.93 -8.17 8.66
N VAL A 21 2.90 -7.44 9.22
CA VAL A 21 3.70 -6.41 8.57
C VAL A 21 5.19 -6.71 8.79
N GLU A 22 5.92 -6.94 7.69
CA GLU A 22 7.37 -6.84 7.71
C GLU A 22 7.78 -5.44 7.27
N TYR A 23 8.74 -4.85 7.98
CA TYR A 23 9.23 -3.50 7.74
C TYR A 23 10.74 -3.54 7.56
N GLN A 24 11.22 -2.86 6.53
CA GLN A 24 12.64 -2.73 6.21
C GLN A 24 12.96 -1.30 5.78
N GLN A 25 14.14 -0.83 6.13
CA GLN A 25 14.77 0.31 5.45
C GLN A 25 15.79 -0.24 4.48
N ILE A 26 15.75 0.23 3.24
CA ILE A 26 16.66 -0.20 2.18
C ILE A 26 17.26 1.04 1.55
N GLU A 27 18.59 1.06 1.48
CA GLU A 27 19.35 2.01 0.67
C GLU A 27 19.67 1.34 -0.67
N ASN A 28 19.42 2.02 -1.78
CA ASN A 28 19.77 1.51 -3.11
C ASN A 28 21.23 1.84 -3.47
N ALA A 29 21.69 1.36 -4.62
CA ALA A 29 23.05 1.61 -5.10
C ALA A 29 23.35 3.09 -5.46
N ALA A 30 22.35 3.96 -5.41
CA ALA A 30 22.45 5.39 -5.67
C ALA A 30 22.24 6.22 -4.38
N ASP A 31 22.36 5.59 -3.22
CA ASP A 31 22.19 6.17 -1.87
C ASP A 31 20.79 6.77 -1.61
N ASP A 32 19.79 6.41 -2.42
CA ASP A 32 18.39 6.71 -2.15
C ASP A 32 17.86 5.75 -1.07
N GLN A 33 17.17 6.31 -0.08
CA GLN A 33 16.66 5.58 1.08
C GLN A 33 15.16 5.36 0.97
N PHE A 34 14.72 4.12 1.21
CA PHE A 34 13.34 3.70 1.13
C PHE A 34 12.89 2.98 2.39
N GLU A 35 11.63 3.19 2.78
CA GLU A 35 10.93 2.36 3.75
C GLU A 35 9.99 1.43 3.01
N VAL A 36 10.09 0.14 3.30
CA VAL A 36 9.34 -0.94 2.67
C VAL A 36 8.48 -1.64 3.72
N ILE A 37 7.20 -1.79 3.40
CA ILE A 37 6.19 -2.44 4.22
C ILE A 37 5.63 -3.60 3.39
N GLU A 38 6.00 -4.82 3.75
CA GLU A 38 5.41 -6.04 3.16
C GLU A 38 4.11 -6.39 3.89
N ILE A 39 3.05 -6.61 3.11
CA ILE A 39 1.75 -7.05 3.59
C ILE A 39 1.38 -8.36 2.89
N SER A 40 1.25 -9.41 3.69
CA SER A 40 0.84 -10.75 3.24
C SER A 40 -0.61 -11.09 3.63
N ASN A 41 -1.14 -10.50 4.71
CA ASN A 41 -2.50 -10.74 5.18
C ASN A 41 -3.49 -9.72 4.62
N LEU A 42 -4.04 -10.02 3.43
CA LEU A 42 -5.00 -9.15 2.74
C LEU A 42 -6.32 -8.95 3.50
N ASN A 43 -6.70 -9.87 4.40
CA ASN A 43 -7.92 -9.75 5.21
C ASN A 43 -7.93 -8.54 6.15
N GLN A 44 -6.74 -8.06 6.53
CA GLN A 44 -6.57 -6.92 7.42
C GLN A 44 -6.37 -5.61 6.68
N LEU A 45 -6.17 -5.65 5.35
CA LEU A 45 -5.92 -4.49 4.51
C LEU A 45 -7.25 -3.88 4.08
N ARG A 46 -7.45 -2.60 4.41
CA ARG A 46 -8.68 -1.85 4.17
C ARG A 46 -8.39 -0.54 3.46
N LEU A 47 -9.38 -0.05 2.73
CA LEU A 47 -9.46 1.36 2.33
C LEU A 47 -10.36 2.13 3.29
N PHE A 48 -10.04 3.42 3.43
CA PHE A 48 -10.78 4.38 4.23
C PHE A 48 -10.97 5.65 3.41
N LEU A 49 -12.22 6.06 3.18
CA LEU A 49 -12.54 7.34 2.53
C LEU A 49 -13.28 8.26 3.49
N LYS A 50 -14.44 7.80 3.99
CA LYS A 50 -15.34 8.57 4.84
C LYS A 50 -15.69 7.81 6.10
N ASN A 51 -15.92 8.55 7.17
CA ASN A 51 -16.54 8.03 8.37
C ASN A 51 -18.00 7.63 8.05
N PRO A 52 -18.40 6.36 8.28
CA PRO A 52 -19.72 5.89 7.87
C PRO A 52 -20.87 6.49 8.71
N GLN A 53 -20.59 7.00 9.91
CA GLN A 53 -21.60 7.65 10.76
C GLN A 53 -21.83 9.12 10.39
N THR A 54 -20.77 9.85 10.04
CA THR A 54 -20.85 11.30 9.78
C THR A 54 -20.80 11.68 8.30
N ASN A 55 -20.46 10.72 7.44
CA ASN A 55 -20.21 10.91 6.00
C ASN A 55 -19.11 11.96 5.70
N GLN A 56 -18.25 12.27 6.68
CA GLN A 56 -17.10 13.16 6.52
C GLN A 56 -15.87 12.39 6.10
N TYR A 57 -15.04 12.97 5.22
CA TYR A 57 -13.75 12.38 4.85
C TYR A 57 -12.82 12.26 6.06
N TYR A 58 -12.09 11.16 6.17
CA TYR A 58 -11.16 10.96 7.29
C TYR A 58 -10.02 11.98 7.30
N LYS A 59 -9.42 12.28 6.15
CA LYS A 59 -8.31 13.25 5.97
C LYS A 59 -6.99 12.94 6.68
N SER A 60 -6.98 12.20 7.78
CA SER A 60 -5.78 11.90 8.56
C SER A 60 -5.81 10.49 9.15
N PHE A 61 -4.63 9.95 9.45
CA PHE A 61 -4.49 8.66 10.14
C PHE A 61 -5.07 8.70 11.54
N ASP A 62 -4.94 9.83 12.25
CA ASP A 62 -5.49 10.00 13.58
C ASP A 62 -7.02 9.90 13.57
N ASN A 63 -7.71 10.47 12.58
CA ASN A 63 -9.17 10.34 12.47
C ASN A 63 -9.61 8.89 12.23
N ILE A 64 -8.85 8.11 11.47
CA ILE A 64 -9.10 6.66 11.32
C ILE A 64 -8.93 5.96 12.67
N ARG A 65 -7.81 6.21 13.37
CA ARG A 65 -7.50 5.57 14.66
C ARG A 65 -8.58 5.82 15.72
N HIS A 66 -9.15 7.02 15.78
CA HIS A 66 -10.25 7.33 16.70
C HIS A 66 -11.56 6.60 16.36
N GLN A 67 -11.76 6.20 15.10
CA GLN A 67 -12.98 5.53 14.65
C GLN A 67 -12.90 3.99 14.75
N LEU A 68 -11.68 3.42 14.83
CA LEU A 68 -11.51 1.99 15.02
C LEU A 68 -12.13 1.52 16.33
N LYS A 69 -12.60 0.27 16.35
CA LYS A 69 -13.11 -0.34 17.58
C LYS A 69 -11.99 -0.40 18.63
N SER A 70 -12.35 -0.43 19.91
CA SER A 70 -11.38 -0.49 21.01
C SER A 70 -10.45 -1.72 20.98
N CYS A 71 -10.83 -2.78 20.25
CA CYS A 71 -10.02 -3.99 20.05
C CYS A 71 -9.30 -4.04 18.69
N GLU A 72 -9.52 -3.05 17.83
CA GLU A 72 -8.82 -2.89 16.55
C GLU A 72 -7.65 -1.91 16.70
N GLN A 73 -6.60 -2.11 15.91
CA GLN A 73 -5.46 -1.21 15.91
C GLN A 73 -4.95 -0.99 14.48
N LEU A 74 -4.80 0.28 14.09
CA LEU A 74 -4.08 0.63 12.87
C LEU A 74 -2.60 0.35 13.09
N THR A 75 -2.00 -0.53 12.30
CA THR A 75 -0.56 -0.87 12.40
C THR A 75 0.26 -0.24 11.28
N PHE A 76 -0.37 0.02 10.14
CA PHE A 76 0.18 0.67 8.95
C PHE A 76 -0.91 1.50 8.28
N ALA A 77 -0.58 2.68 7.75
CA ALA A 77 -1.41 3.36 6.77
C ALA A 77 -0.61 4.29 5.86
N MET A 78 -1.15 4.55 4.68
CA MET A 78 -0.56 5.39 3.64
C MET A 78 -1.67 6.05 2.82
N ASN A 79 -1.44 7.24 2.26
CA ASN A 79 -2.33 7.75 1.22
C ASN A 79 -2.39 6.77 0.03
N ALA A 80 -3.61 6.51 -0.47
CA ALA A 80 -3.87 5.55 -1.55
C ALA A 80 -3.89 6.25 -2.92
N GLY A 81 -4.91 6.01 -3.75
CA GLY A 81 -5.03 6.67 -5.05
C GLY A 81 -5.24 8.18 -4.97
N MET A 82 -4.98 8.87 -6.09
CA MET A 82 -5.11 10.32 -6.20
C MET A 82 -6.55 10.81 -5.96
N PHE A 83 -6.67 12.05 -5.49
CA PHE A 83 -7.95 12.66 -5.13
C PHE A 83 -8.07 14.11 -5.61
N HIS A 84 -9.30 14.57 -5.77
CA HIS A 84 -9.65 15.95 -6.09
C HIS A 84 -9.57 16.85 -4.85
N SER A 85 -9.57 18.17 -5.01
CA SER A 85 -9.48 19.12 -3.88
C SER A 85 -10.57 18.96 -2.81
N ASN A 86 -11.70 18.33 -3.14
CA ASN A 86 -12.78 17.98 -2.22
C ASN A 86 -12.60 16.62 -1.51
N PHE A 87 -11.42 15.99 -1.63
CA PHE A 87 -11.06 14.68 -1.07
C PHE A 87 -11.71 13.45 -1.75
N SER A 88 -12.49 13.63 -2.82
CA SER A 88 -13.04 12.50 -3.57
C SER A 88 -11.96 11.82 -4.44
N PRO A 89 -12.02 10.49 -4.64
CA PRO A 89 -11.08 9.79 -5.50
C PRO A 89 -11.15 10.30 -6.95
N VAL A 90 -10.02 10.37 -7.66
CA VAL A 90 -9.97 10.75 -9.09
C VAL A 90 -10.49 9.64 -10.00
N GLY A 91 -10.25 8.39 -9.61
CA GLY A 91 -10.65 7.20 -10.38
C GLY A 91 -11.24 6.13 -9.48
N LEU A 92 -11.26 4.88 -9.97
CA LEU A 92 -11.94 3.76 -9.33
C LEU A 92 -11.66 3.72 -7.82
N TYR A 93 -12.74 3.67 -7.05
CA TYR A 93 -12.67 3.44 -5.62
C TYR A 93 -13.76 2.46 -5.21
N ILE A 94 -13.34 1.31 -4.70
CA ILE A 94 -14.21 0.27 -4.17
C ILE A 94 -13.88 0.09 -2.70
N GLU A 95 -14.88 0.15 -1.83
CA GLU A 95 -14.74 -0.10 -0.39
C GLU A 95 -15.80 -1.10 0.05
N GLN A 96 -15.34 -2.23 0.61
CA GLN A 96 -16.21 -3.33 1.05
C GLN A 96 -17.16 -3.85 -0.05
N GLY A 97 -16.64 -3.95 -1.28
CA GLY A 97 -17.38 -4.41 -2.46
C GLY A 97 -18.29 -3.34 -3.10
N ASN A 98 -18.43 -2.17 -2.48
CA ASN A 98 -19.25 -1.08 -3.03
C ASN A 98 -18.41 -0.16 -3.92
N VAL A 99 -18.85 0.04 -5.16
CA VAL A 99 -18.24 1.03 -6.07
C VAL A 99 -18.71 2.43 -5.66
N ILE A 100 -17.78 3.24 -5.14
CA ILE A 100 -18.04 4.62 -4.72
C ILE A 100 -17.65 5.61 -5.81
N GLN A 101 -16.58 5.31 -6.56
CA GLN A 101 -16.13 6.08 -7.71
C GLN A 101 -15.87 5.12 -8.86
N ALA A 102 -16.34 5.47 -10.06
CA ALA A 102 -16.16 4.65 -11.26
C ALA A 102 -14.71 4.65 -11.76
N LEU A 103 -14.37 3.65 -12.58
CA LEU A 103 -13.10 3.60 -13.31
C LEU A 103 -12.96 4.85 -14.18
N ASN A 104 -11.84 5.55 -14.05
CA ASN A 104 -11.56 6.73 -14.84
C ASN A 104 -10.65 6.35 -16.01
N GLU A 105 -11.17 6.47 -17.23
CA GLU A 105 -10.47 6.18 -18.49
C GLU A 105 -10.13 7.47 -19.25
N ASP A 106 -10.35 8.63 -18.63
CA ASP A 106 -10.14 9.93 -19.26
C ASP A 106 -8.65 10.17 -19.53
N LYS A 107 -8.40 11.04 -20.51
CA LYS A 107 -7.08 11.60 -20.78
C LYS A 107 -7.00 13.00 -20.19
N GLY A 108 -5.84 13.36 -19.65
CA GLY A 108 -5.67 14.63 -18.98
C GLY A 108 -4.21 14.93 -18.65
N TRP A 109 -4.03 15.90 -17.76
CA TRP A 109 -2.72 16.39 -17.35
C TRP A 109 -2.39 15.99 -15.91
N GLY A 110 -1.10 15.75 -15.66
CA GLY A 110 -0.60 15.38 -14.34
C GLY A 110 -0.40 13.87 -14.17
N ASN A 111 0.12 13.49 -13.01
CA ASN A 111 0.63 12.13 -12.79
C ASN A 111 -0.43 11.04 -12.99
N PHE A 112 -1.70 11.28 -12.60
CA PHE A 112 -2.79 10.30 -12.79
C PHE A 112 -2.97 9.89 -14.25
N PHE A 113 -2.76 10.82 -15.18
CA PHE A 113 -2.99 10.63 -16.61
C PHE A 113 -1.72 10.23 -17.36
N LEU A 114 -0.58 10.10 -16.68
CA LEU A 114 0.64 9.54 -17.26
C LEU A 114 0.45 8.03 -17.45
N GLN A 115 0.37 7.61 -18.72
CA GLN A 115 -0.04 6.26 -19.07
C GLN A 115 1.10 5.22 -19.02
N PRO A 116 0.75 3.92 -18.86
CA PRO A 116 -0.55 3.49 -18.38
C PRO A 116 -0.71 3.85 -16.90
N ASN A 117 -1.89 4.30 -16.51
CA ASN A 117 -2.31 4.31 -15.11
C ASN A 117 -2.90 2.92 -14.75
N GLY A 118 -3.25 2.71 -13.49
CA GLY A 118 -3.63 1.37 -13.04
C GLY A 118 -4.44 1.32 -11.76
N VAL A 119 -4.86 0.11 -11.43
CA VAL A 119 -5.71 -0.22 -10.29
C VAL A 119 -4.97 -1.21 -9.40
N LEU A 120 -4.79 -0.86 -8.13
CA LEU A 120 -4.60 -1.85 -7.07
C LEU A 120 -5.98 -2.32 -6.65
N ALA A 121 -6.23 -3.63 -6.72
CA ALA A 121 -7.48 -4.24 -6.27
C ALA A 121 -7.20 -5.53 -5.50
N TRP A 122 -7.98 -5.81 -4.46
CA TRP A 122 -7.83 -7.04 -3.68
C TRP A 122 -9.13 -7.52 -3.07
N ASN A 123 -9.14 -8.79 -2.72
CA ASN A 123 -10.11 -9.40 -1.81
C ASN A 123 -9.34 -10.24 -0.77
N LYS A 124 -10.08 -10.97 0.05
CA LYS A 124 -9.52 -11.87 1.08
C LYS A 124 -8.49 -12.89 0.59
N ARG A 125 -8.53 -13.27 -0.70
CA ARG A 125 -7.70 -14.34 -1.27
C ARG A 125 -6.52 -13.81 -2.06
N GLN A 126 -6.73 -12.77 -2.87
CA GLN A 126 -5.70 -12.27 -3.77
C GLN A 126 -5.74 -10.77 -3.98
N ALA A 127 -4.57 -10.22 -4.29
CA ALA A 127 -4.38 -8.86 -4.76
C ALA A 127 -3.88 -8.86 -6.20
N VAL A 128 -4.22 -7.81 -6.93
CA VAL A 128 -3.76 -7.55 -8.30
C VAL A 128 -3.37 -6.09 -8.44
N ILE A 129 -2.34 -5.84 -9.23
CA ILE A 129 -2.02 -4.51 -9.75
C ILE A 129 -2.07 -4.63 -11.27
N TRP A 130 -3.04 -3.99 -11.90
CA TRP A 130 -3.25 -4.05 -13.35
C TRP A 130 -3.34 -2.64 -13.92
N THR A 131 -2.94 -2.50 -15.19
CA THR A 131 -3.27 -1.29 -15.96
C THR A 131 -4.80 -1.12 -16.01
N THR A 132 -5.26 0.11 -16.23
CA THR A 132 -6.71 0.40 -16.36
C THR A 132 -7.37 -0.45 -17.45
N GLU A 133 -6.71 -0.63 -18.59
CA GLU A 133 -7.18 -1.49 -19.70
C GLU A 133 -7.30 -2.97 -19.27
N GLN A 134 -6.28 -3.51 -18.60
CA GLN A 134 -6.30 -4.87 -18.09
C GLN A 134 -7.38 -5.08 -17.03
N TYR A 135 -7.61 -4.10 -16.16
CA TYR A 135 -8.65 -4.17 -15.14
C TYR A 135 -10.04 -4.21 -15.76
N LYS A 136 -10.30 -3.36 -16.76
CA LYS A 136 -11.55 -3.35 -17.53
C LYS A 136 -11.83 -4.67 -18.25
N ALA A 137 -10.79 -5.30 -18.80
CA ALA A 137 -10.93 -6.52 -19.59
C ALA A 137 -11.11 -7.80 -18.76
N LYS A 138 -10.81 -7.78 -17.45
CA LYS A 138 -10.77 -8.97 -16.61
C LYS A 138 -11.91 -8.97 -15.58
N ALA A 139 -12.54 -10.13 -15.40
CA ALA A 139 -13.52 -10.33 -14.35
C ALA A 139 -12.83 -10.57 -13.00
N PHE A 140 -12.54 -9.51 -12.26
CA PHE A 140 -12.11 -9.60 -10.86
C PHE A 140 -13.17 -8.97 -9.94
N GLN A 141 -13.51 -9.66 -8.86
CA GLN A 141 -14.43 -9.16 -7.84
C GLN A 141 -13.61 -8.77 -6.59
N PRO A 142 -13.24 -7.48 -6.48
CA PRO A 142 -12.53 -6.98 -5.32
C PRO A 142 -13.47 -6.63 -4.17
N ASP A 143 -12.98 -6.82 -2.94
CA ASP A 143 -13.55 -6.16 -1.77
C ASP A 143 -13.09 -4.70 -1.71
N TYR A 144 -11.89 -4.41 -2.22
CA TYR A 144 -11.30 -3.08 -2.23
C TYR A 144 -10.55 -2.80 -3.52
N ALA A 145 -10.64 -1.58 -4.03
CA ALA A 145 -9.85 -1.15 -5.17
C ALA A 145 -9.58 0.36 -5.11
N THR A 146 -8.41 0.76 -5.57
CA THR A 146 -8.03 2.17 -5.73
C THR A 146 -7.25 2.35 -7.04
N GLN A 147 -7.70 3.29 -7.86
CA GLN A 147 -7.02 3.67 -9.09
C GLN A 147 -6.04 4.81 -8.84
N SER A 148 -4.87 4.73 -9.47
CA SER A 148 -3.87 5.77 -9.46
C SER A 148 -3.00 5.66 -10.71
N GLY A 149 -1.97 6.49 -10.84
CA GLY A 149 -1.04 6.40 -11.94
C GLY A 149 0.14 7.34 -11.77
N PRO A 150 1.26 7.08 -12.45
CA PRO A 150 1.46 6.02 -13.46
C PRO A 150 1.71 4.62 -12.87
N MET A 151 1.56 3.58 -13.68
CA MET A 151 2.24 2.29 -13.46
C MET A 151 3.75 2.53 -13.43
N LEU A 152 4.42 2.02 -12.41
CA LEU A 152 5.86 2.14 -12.21
C LEU A 152 6.61 1.01 -12.91
N VAL A 153 6.16 -0.23 -12.69
CA VAL A 153 6.73 -1.46 -13.25
C VAL A 153 5.61 -2.29 -13.83
N MET A 154 5.83 -2.85 -15.02
CA MET A 154 4.91 -3.76 -15.70
C MET A 154 5.67 -4.96 -16.24
N ASN A 155 5.25 -6.16 -15.83
CA ASN A 155 5.92 -7.42 -16.18
C ASN A 155 7.44 -7.36 -15.90
N GLY A 156 7.80 -6.79 -14.74
CA GLY A 156 9.20 -6.59 -14.35
C GLY A 156 9.97 -5.53 -15.14
N LYS A 157 9.31 -4.72 -15.99
CA LYS A 157 9.95 -3.64 -16.77
C LYS A 157 9.49 -2.27 -16.29
N ILE A 158 10.41 -1.31 -16.15
CA ILE A 158 10.10 0.09 -15.83
C ILE A 158 9.22 0.70 -16.94
N ASN A 159 8.29 1.59 -16.55
CA ASN A 159 7.52 2.38 -17.51
C ASN A 159 8.46 3.19 -18.44
N PRO A 160 8.37 3.01 -19.76
CA PRO A 160 9.30 3.62 -20.72
C PRO A 160 9.22 5.15 -20.79
N LEU A 161 8.16 5.76 -20.24
CA LEU A 161 8.03 7.23 -20.19
C LEU A 161 8.91 7.88 -19.11
N PHE A 162 9.54 7.10 -18.23
CA PHE A 162 10.36 7.65 -17.15
C PHE A 162 11.78 7.95 -17.64
N LEU A 163 12.17 9.21 -17.50
CA LEU A 163 13.52 9.68 -17.82
C LEU A 163 14.43 9.50 -16.60
N ALA A 164 15.53 8.76 -16.78
CA ALA A 164 16.53 8.52 -15.74
C ALA A 164 17.11 9.81 -15.15
N ASN A 165 17.33 10.82 -16.01
CA ASN A 165 17.88 12.12 -15.66
C ASN A 165 16.82 13.21 -15.40
N SER A 166 15.55 12.85 -15.14
CA SER A 166 14.51 13.82 -14.81
C SER A 166 14.86 14.60 -13.53
N ASP A 167 14.66 15.92 -13.58
CA ASP A 167 14.79 16.88 -12.49
C ASP A 167 13.59 16.88 -11.51
N SER A 168 12.48 16.23 -11.89
CA SER A 168 11.26 16.13 -11.09
C SER A 168 11.43 15.14 -9.94
N LYS A 169 12.16 15.57 -8.91
CA LYS A 169 12.41 14.79 -7.70
C LYS A 169 11.36 15.12 -6.64
N LYS A 170 10.72 14.12 -6.03
CA LYS A 170 9.75 14.28 -4.93
C LYS A 170 9.93 13.16 -3.91
N ILE A 171 9.38 13.35 -2.70
CA ILE A 171 9.04 12.18 -1.87
C ILE A 171 7.93 11.44 -2.59
N ARG A 172 8.07 10.13 -2.74
CA ARG A 172 7.14 9.30 -3.53
C ARG A 172 6.74 8.08 -2.73
N ASN A 173 5.48 7.67 -2.90
CA ASN A 173 4.98 6.40 -2.42
C ASN A 173 4.33 5.58 -3.54
N GLY A 174 4.32 4.28 -3.35
CA GLY A 174 3.88 3.32 -4.35
C GLY A 174 3.64 1.96 -3.74
N VAL A 175 3.06 1.08 -4.53
CA VAL A 175 2.79 -0.31 -4.15
C VAL A 175 3.24 -1.24 -5.26
N GLY A 176 3.99 -2.28 -4.90
CA GLY A 176 4.39 -3.37 -5.77
C GLY A 176 3.71 -4.67 -5.37
N ILE A 177 3.71 -5.66 -6.27
CA ILE A 177 3.19 -7.00 -5.98
C ILE A 177 4.13 -8.10 -6.47
N LYS A 178 4.31 -9.13 -5.64
CA LYS A 178 5.06 -10.35 -5.97
C LYS A 178 4.49 -11.51 -5.18
N ASN A 179 4.18 -12.63 -5.82
CA ASN A 179 3.65 -13.84 -5.16
C ASN A 179 2.46 -13.55 -4.22
N ASN A 180 1.49 -12.74 -4.67
CA ASN A 180 0.31 -12.32 -3.90
C ASN A 180 0.60 -11.50 -2.62
N LYS A 181 1.83 -11.01 -2.45
CA LYS A 181 2.22 -10.10 -1.38
C LYS A 181 2.35 -8.68 -1.91
N LEU A 182 1.87 -7.70 -1.15
CA LEU A 182 1.96 -6.29 -1.47
C LEU A 182 3.15 -5.65 -0.77
N TYR A 183 3.87 -4.81 -1.51
CA TYR A 183 5.04 -4.07 -1.03
C TYR A 183 4.76 -2.58 -1.12
N PHE A 184 4.36 -1.98 -0.01
CA PHE A 184 4.17 -0.54 0.07
C PHE A 184 5.51 0.13 0.33
N VAL A 185 5.84 1.13 -0.46
CA VAL A 185 7.15 1.81 -0.40
C VAL A 185 6.93 3.31 -0.29
N ILE A 186 7.74 3.96 0.53
CA ILE A 186 7.90 5.42 0.55
C ILE A 186 9.39 5.77 0.52
N SER A 187 9.78 6.75 -0.30
CA SER A 187 11.15 7.28 -0.30
C SER A 187 11.35 8.24 0.88
N LYS A 188 12.52 8.23 1.52
CA LYS A 188 12.88 9.18 2.58
C LYS A 188 13.48 10.47 2.01
N ASN A 189 14.21 10.36 0.91
CA ASN A 189 14.75 11.47 0.13
C ASN A 189 13.98 11.64 -1.19
N ARG A 190 14.22 12.77 -1.86
CA ARG A 190 13.50 13.12 -3.10
C ARG A 190 14.08 12.35 -4.29
N VAL A 191 13.25 11.55 -4.95
CA VAL A 191 13.61 10.73 -6.11
C VAL A 191 12.76 11.08 -7.32
N ASN A 192 13.27 10.87 -8.53
CA ASN A 192 12.46 10.95 -9.74
C ASN A 192 11.69 9.63 -9.97
N PHE A 193 10.80 9.60 -10.97
CA PHE A 193 10.00 8.40 -11.25
C PHE A 193 10.86 7.20 -11.67
N TYR A 194 11.94 7.43 -12.41
CA TYR A 194 12.82 6.36 -12.88
C TYR A 194 13.50 5.66 -11.70
N ASN A 195 14.18 6.41 -10.81
CA ASN A 195 14.83 5.85 -9.62
C ASN A 195 13.82 5.13 -8.71
N PHE A 196 12.62 5.68 -8.57
CA PHE A 196 11.58 5.05 -7.77
C PHE A 196 11.12 3.72 -8.37
N ALA A 197 10.87 3.67 -9.69
CA ALA A 197 10.51 2.45 -10.39
C ALA A 197 11.64 1.42 -10.43
N GLU A 198 12.88 1.88 -10.57
CA GLU A 198 14.07 1.03 -10.53
C GLU A 198 14.22 0.34 -9.18
N PHE A 199 13.92 1.02 -8.07
CA PHE A 199 13.89 0.39 -6.74
C PHE A 199 12.91 -0.80 -6.70
N PHE A 200 11.68 -0.61 -7.18
CA PHE A 200 10.72 -1.72 -7.29
C PHE A 200 11.25 -2.85 -8.19
N GLN A 201 11.84 -2.51 -9.33
CA GLN A 201 12.33 -3.49 -10.30
C GLN A 201 13.54 -4.28 -9.80
N LYS A 202 14.58 -3.60 -9.31
CA LYS A 202 15.88 -4.21 -9.02
C LYS A 202 15.98 -4.72 -7.58
N ASN A 203 15.52 -3.92 -6.62
CA ASN A 203 15.63 -4.25 -5.19
C ASN A 203 14.51 -5.21 -4.76
N LEU A 204 13.26 -4.91 -5.11
CA LEU A 204 12.11 -5.72 -4.69
C LEU A 204 11.76 -6.84 -5.68
N LYS A 205 12.14 -6.67 -6.96
CA LYS A 205 11.88 -7.62 -8.06
C LYS A 205 10.41 -7.96 -8.20
N VAL A 206 9.56 -6.94 -8.09
CA VAL A 206 8.10 -7.07 -8.20
C VAL A 206 7.66 -7.24 -9.65
N GLU A 207 6.54 -7.92 -9.85
CA GLU A 207 5.97 -8.19 -11.17
C GLU A 207 5.30 -6.94 -11.75
N GLN A 208 4.58 -6.23 -10.88
CA GLN A 208 3.86 -5.00 -11.18
C GLN A 208 4.08 -4.00 -10.04
N ALA A 209 4.12 -2.72 -10.35
CA ALA A 209 4.11 -1.66 -9.36
C ALA A 209 3.30 -0.45 -9.85
N LEU A 210 2.60 0.18 -8.93
CA LEU A 210 1.72 1.33 -9.17
C LEU A 210 2.15 2.49 -8.28
N TYR A 211 2.27 3.67 -8.89
CA TYR A 211 2.44 4.91 -8.14
C TYR A 211 1.12 5.29 -7.49
N LEU A 212 1.17 5.61 -6.20
CA LEU A 212 0.00 6.03 -5.45
C LEU A 212 -0.19 7.54 -5.63
N ASP A 213 -0.67 8.22 -4.61
CA ASP A 213 -1.00 9.62 -4.70
C ASP A 213 0.24 10.53 -4.93
N GLY A 214 -0.01 11.63 -5.63
CA GLY A 214 0.98 12.38 -6.38
C GLY A 214 1.89 13.23 -5.50
N SER A 215 1.55 14.52 -5.36
CA SER A 215 2.40 15.47 -4.64
C SER A 215 2.45 15.25 -3.12
N ILE A 216 1.64 14.32 -2.62
CA ILE A 216 1.51 13.97 -1.21
C ILE A 216 2.00 12.53 -1.04
N SER A 217 2.83 12.32 -0.03
CA SER A 217 3.20 10.98 0.43
C SER A 217 3.29 11.05 1.95
N SER A 218 2.61 10.14 2.63
CA SER A 218 2.55 10.11 4.10
C SER A 218 2.45 8.67 4.56
N LEU A 219 3.14 8.37 5.66
CA LEU A 219 3.16 7.06 6.28
C LEU A 219 2.76 7.17 7.75
N TYR A 220 1.86 6.29 8.15
CA TYR A 220 1.68 5.86 9.53
C TYR A 220 2.27 4.47 9.67
N LEU A 221 3.14 4.28 10.65
CA LEU A 221 3.69 2.98 10.98
C LEU A 221 3.86 2.88 12.49
N GLN A 222 3.08 2.00 13.11
CA GLN A 222 3.10 1.83 14.56
C GLN A 222 4.49 1.34 15.03
N LYS A 223 5.12 0.44 14.27
CA LYS A 223 6.37 -0.24 14.64
C LYS A 223 7.53 0.71 14.96
N ASN A 224 7.60 1.87 14.30
CA ASN A 224 8.63 2.89 14.53
C ASN A 224 8.04 4.21 15.05
N ASN A 225 6.82 4.20 15.58
CA ASN A 225 6.09 5.38 16.07
C ASN A 225 5.97 6.51 15.04
N ARG A 226 6.00 6.21 13.73
CA ARG A 226 5.81 7.21 12.68
C ARG A 226 4.35 7.54 12.49
N ASN A 227 4.04 8.84 12.47
CA ASN A 227 2.73 9.38 12.16
C ASN A 227 2.87 10.71 11.42
N ASP A 228 2.91 10.65 10.09
CA ASP A 228 3.02 11.84 9.26
C ASP A 228 1.71 12.66 9.31
N ARG A 229 1.82 13.96 9.61
CA ARG A 229 0.67 14.88 9.80
C ARG A 229 0.67 16.10 8.88
N LYS A 230 1.56 16.12 7.88
CA LYS A 230 1.78 17.30 7.04
C LYS A 230 0.63 17.60 6.10
N PHE A 231 -0.14 16.59 5.69
CA PHE A 231 -1.14 16.70 4.63
C PHE A 231 -2.48 16.13 5.06
N TYR A 232 -3.55 16.74 4.55
CA TYR A 232 -4.85 16.08 4.49
C TYR A 232 -4.94 15.23 3.23
N MET A 233 -5.50 14.02 3.37
CA MET A 233 -5.51 12.99 2.34
C MET A 233 -6.95 12.62 1.94
N GLY A 234 -7.16 12.22 0.69
CA GLY A 234 -8.42 11.62 0.25
C GLY A 234 -8.47 10.12 0.65
N PRO A 235 -8.43 9.19 -0.33
CA PRO A 235 -8.25 7.77 -0.08
C PRO A 235 -7.05 7.46 0.82
N ILE A 236 -7.26 6.66 1.86
CA ILE A 236 -6.21 6.10 2.71
C ILE A 236 -6.31 4.58 2.67
N ILE A 237 -5.16 3.91 2.54
CA ILE A 237 -5.03 2.46 2.68
C ILE A 237 -4.37 2.15 4.01
N GLY A 238 -4.84 1.13 4.73
CA GLY A 238 -4.28 0.80 6.03
C GLY A 238 -4.49 -0.65 6.44
N LEU A 239 -3.57 -1.16 7.27
CA LEU A 239 -3.66 -2.47 7.88
C LEU A 239 -4.22 -2.36 9.29
N VAL A 240 -5.30 -3.07 9.56
CA VAL A 240 -5.97 -3.10 10.86
C VAL A 240 -5.79 -4.46 11.52
N SER A 241 -5.00 -4.49 12.59
CA SER A 241 -4.86 -5.65 13.45
C SER A 241 -6.09 -5.83 14.33
N HIS A 242 -6.49 -7.09 14.51
CA HIS A 242 -7.57 -7.51 15.40
C HIS A 242 -7.05 -8.37 16.55
N ALA A 243 -5.73 -8.40 16.78
CA ALA A 243 -5.11 -9.25 17.78
C ALA A 243 -5.75 -9.08 19.18
N ILE A 244 -6.18 -7.86 19.52
CA ILE A 244 -6.82 -7.56 20.79
C ILE A 244 -8.28 -8.06 20.83
N CYS A 245 -8.97 -8.16 19.69
CA CYS A 245 -10.35 -8.65 19.64
C CYS A 245 -10.46 -10.15 19.95
N ALA A 246 -9.40 -10.93 19.72
CA ALA A 246 -9.38 -12.37 19.99
C ALA A 246 -9.06 -12.73 21.45
N VAL A 247 -8.72 -11.74 22.29
CA VAL A 247 -8.34 -11.92 23.70
C VAL A 247 -9.52 -11.63 24.65
N LYS A 248 -10.66 -11.17 24.13
CA LYS A 248 -11.90 -10.93 24.89
C LYS A 248 -12.95 -11.96 24.51
#